data_AF-A0A848N1H5-F1
#
_entry.id   AF-A0A848N1H5-F1
#
_cell.length_a   1.000
_cell.length_b   1.000
_cell.length_c   1.000
_cell.angle_alpha   90.00
_cell.angle_beta   90.00
_cell.angle_gamma   90.00
#
_symmetry.space_group_name_H-M   'P 1'
#
loop_
_entity.id
_entity.type
_entity.pdbx_description
1 polymer ?
#
loop_
_entity_poly.entity_id
_entity_poly.type
_entity_poly.pdbx_seq_one_letter_code
_entity_poly.pdbx_strand_id
1 'polypeptide(L)'
;EATVQKAGEEEILYQASQEQMQMAPNSNFNFPISLEGDRFRSGDYVLKMTARSGEEEWEWERKFTIEADEARALNQQDVTIDTSINWWLVAAVILILFLLLIIVWLLIKKQRAKNKEDQ
;
A
#
# COMPACT_ATOMS: atom_id res chain seq x y z
N GLU A 1 -16.91 17.05 -1.38
CA GLU A 1 -15.52 16.61 -1.62
C GLU A 1 -14.85 16.27 -0.30
N ALA A 2 -14.01 15.24 -0.27
CA ALA A 2 -13.21 14.87 0.89
C ALA A 2 -11.79 14.49 0.45
N THR A 3 -10.79 14.90 1.23
CA THR A 3 -9.38 14.58 1.05
C THR A 3 -8.79 14.04 2.34
N VAL A 4 -7.87 13.08 2.20
CA VAL A 4 -7.13 12.48 3.31
C VAL A 4 -5.64 12.61 3.02
N GLN A 5 -4.91 13.14 3.99
CA GLN A 5 -3.45 13.31 3.94
C GLN A 5 -2.83 12.85 5.26
N LYS A 6 -1.55 12.49 5.25
CA LYS A 6 -0.81 12.24 6.50
C LYS A 6 -0.63 13.53 7.28
N ALA A 7 -0.58 13.41 8.60
CA ALA A 7 -0.31 14.54 9.47
C ALA A 7 1.08 15.14 9.18
N GLY A 8 1.12 16.40 8.76
CA GLY A 8 2.36 17.13 8.45
C GLY A 8 2.86 16.98 7.02
N GLU A 9 2.20 16.17 6.19
CA GLU A 9 2.45 16.11 4.74
C GLU A 9 1.38 16.92 4.00
N GLU A 10 1.77 17.58 2.90
CA GLU A 10 0.84 18.29 2.01
C GLU A 10 0.32 17.40 0.87
N GLU A 11 0.89 16.21 0.69
CA GLU A 11 0.48 15.25 -0.31
C GLU A 11 -0.89 14.65 0.02
N ILE A 12 -1.82 14.76 -0.91
CA ILE A 12 -3.15 14.14 -0.81
C ILE A 12 -2.99 12.67 -1.17
N LEU A 13 -3.28 11.79 -0.20
CA LEU A 13 -3.20 10.34 -0.41
C LEU A 13 -4.47 9.79 -1.02
N TYR A 14 -5.62 10.27 -0.56
CA TYR A 14 -6.92 9.81 -1.02
C TYR A 14 -7.87 10.99 -1.22
N GLN A 15 -8.68 10.93 -2.27
CA GLN A 15 -9.68 11.94 -2.59
C GLN A 15 -10.98 11.26 -3.01
N ALA A 16 -12.10 11.80 -2.56
CA ALA A 16 -13.42 11.36 -2.97
C ALA A 16 -14.31 12.58 -3.22
N SER A 17 -14.98 12.60 -4.37
CA SER A 17 -15.99 13.60 -4.69
C SER A 17 -17.20 12.92 -5.27
N GLN A 18 -18.38 13.28 -4.76
CA GLN A 18 -19.66 12.90 -5.33
C GLN A 18 -20.58 14.11 -5.30
N GLU A 19 -21.43 14.20 -6.31
CA GLU A 19 -22.41 15.26 -6.48
C GLU A 19 -23.82 14.69 -6.46
N GLN A 20 -24.82 15.56 -6.29
CA GLN A 20 -26.24 15.20 -6.36
C GLN A 20 -26.69 14.15 -5.32
N MET A 21 -25.96 14.03 -4.22
CA MET A 21 -26.31 13.18 -3.09
C MET A 21 -27.51 13.76 -2.33
N GLN A 22 -28.36 12.88 -1.78
CA GLN A 22 -29.50 13.25 -0.94
C GLN A 22 -29.35 12.64 0.45
N MET A 23 -29.68 13.40 1.49
CA MET A 23 -29.69 12.94 2.89
C MET A 23 -30.97 13.39 3.59
N ALA A 24 -31.38 12.64 4.61
CA ALA A 24 -32.54 12.99 5.39
C ALA A 24 -32.22 14.13 6.38
N PRO A 25 -33.20 15.01 6.69
CA PRO A 25 -33.02 16.03 7.72
C PRO A 25 -32.70 15.37 9.07
N ASN A 26 -31.65 15.84 9.76
CA ASN A 26 -31.17 15.32 11.05
C ASN A 26 -30.67 13.86 11.02
N SER A 27 -30.19 13.35 9.89
CA SER A 27 -29.51 12.05 9.84
C SER A 27 -27.99 12.18 9.82
N ASN A 28 -27.31 11.06 10.08
CA ASN A 28 -25.89 10.93 9.74
C ASN A 28 -25.74 10.53 8.27
N PHE A 29 -24.55 10.75 7.72
CA PHE A 29 -24.19 10.33 6.39
C PHE A 29 -22.77 9.76 6.42
N ASN A 30 -22.63 8.49 6.05
CA ASN A 30 -21.34 7.82 5.98
C ASN A 30 -20.79 7.97 4.56
N PHE A 31 -19.88 8.92 4.35
CA PHE A 31 -19.27 9.15 3.05
C PHE A 31 -18.08 8.20 2.84
N PRO A 32 -18.16 7.25 1.88
CA PRO A 32 -17.06 6.31 1.65
C PRO A 32 -15.92 6.99 0.89
N ILE A 33 -14.69 6.77 1.35
CA ILE A 33 -13.46 7.15 0.66
C ILE A 33 -12.73 5.86 0.30
N SER A 34 -12.58 5.60 -0.99
CA SER A 34 -11.90 4.40 -1.49
C SER A 34 -10.39 4.56 -1.35
N LEU A 35 -9.70 3.48 -0.97
CA LEU A 35 -8.24 3.39 -0.99
C LEU A 35 -7.72 2.86 -2.34
N GLU A 36 -8.60 2.64 -3.32
CA GLU A 36 -8.23 2.15 -4.66
C GLU A 36 -7.40 0.84 -4.66
N GLY A 37 -7.61 -0.02 -3.66
CA GLY A 37 -6.87 -1.28 -3.48
C GLY A 37 -5.57 -1.13 -2.68
N ASP A 38 -5.23 0.08 -2.23
CA ASP A 38 -4.12 0.29 -1.31
C ASP A 38 -4.43 -0.25 0.10
N ARG A 39 -3.37 -0.71 0.74
CA ARG A 39 -3.42 -1.19 2.12
C ARG A 39 -3.49 -0.01 3.09
N PHE A 40 -4.35 -0.11 4.10
CA PHE A 40 -4.31 0.74 5.28
C PHE A 40 -2.92 0.72 5.91
N ARG A 41 -2.35 1.91 6.14
CA ARG A 41 -1.08 2.08 6.86
C ARG A 41 -1.37 2.74 8.19
N SER A 42 -0.70 2.28 9.24
CA SER A 42 -0.80 2.92 10.55
C SER A 42 -0.13 4.28 10.54
N GLY A 43 -0.71 5.24 11.24
CA GLY A 43 -0.18 6.59 11.35
C GLY A 43 -1.24 7.62 11.65
N ASP A 44 -0.79 8.88 11.72
CA ASP A 44 -1.66 10.03 11.95
C ASP A 44 -2.05 10.66 10.61
N TYR A 45 -3.33 10.98 10.48
CA TYR A 45 -3.95 11.48 9.27
C TYR A 45 -4.85 12.68 9.57
N VAL A 46 -5.09 13.47 8.53
CA VAL A 46 -6.00 14.61 8.52
C VAL A 46 -7.01 14.40 7.40
N LEU A 47 -8.29 14.33 7.77
CA LEU A 47 -9.42 14.40 6.86
C LEU A 47 -9.84 15.86 6.72
N LYS A 48 -9.94 16.34 5.48
CA LYS A 48 -10.59 17.60 5.14
C LYS A 48 -11.81 17.29 4.27
N MET A 49 -12.96 17.83 4.64
CA MET A 49 -14.22 17.56 3.94
C MET A 49 -15.00 18.83 3.75
N THR A 50 -15.51 19.03 2.54
CA THR A 50 -16.37 20.14 2.15
C THR A 50 -17.67 19.60 1.60
N ALA A 51 -18.79 19.94 2.24
CA ALA A 51 -20.13 19.66 1.73
C ALA A 51 -20.83 20.95 1.31
N ARG A 52 -21.55 20.90 0.19
CA ARG A 52 -22.32 22.02 -0.34
C ARG A 52 -23.75 21.59 -0.60
N SER A 53 -24.71 22.44 -0.23
CA SER A 53 -26.14 22.25 -0.50
C SER A 53 -26.80 23.59 -0.80
N GLY A 54 -27.10 23.87 -2.07
CA GLY A 54 -27.62 25.16 -2.48
C GLY A 54 -26.60 26.27 -2.22
N GLU A 55 -26.95 27.22 -1.34
CA GLU A 55 -26.07 28.32 -0.92
C GLU A 55 -25.26 28.00 0.35
N GLU A 56 -25.54 26.86 0.99
CA GLU A 56 -24.85 26.47 2.22
C GLU A 56 -23.58 25.66 1.92
N GLU A 57 -22.51 25.97 2.64
CA GLU A 57 -21.23 25.27 2.57
C GLU A 57 -20.73 25.00 3.99
N TRP A 58 -20.27 23.77 4.22
CA TRP A 58 -19.68 23.34 5.48
C TRP A 58 -18.32 22.72 5.22
N GLU A 59 -17.34 23.16 6.00
CA GLU A 59 -15.98 22.63 5.99
C GLU A 59 -15.67 21.96 7.32
N TRP A 60 -15.07 20.78 7.26
CA TRP A 60 -14.63 20.04 8.41
C TRP A 60 -13.18 19.61 8.25
N GLU A 61 -12.39 19.81 9.30
CA GLU A 61 -11.07 19.22 9.43
C GLU A 61 -11.07 18.30 10.65
N ARG A 62 -10.66 17.04 10.46
CA ARG A 62 -10.57 16.06 11.54
C ARG A 62 -9.26 15.30 11.49
N LYS A 63 -8.53 15.35 12.60
CA LYS A 63 -7.33 14.52 12.82
C LYS A 63 -7.74 13.17 13.39
N PHE A 64 -7.14 12.11 12.89
CA PHE A 64 -7.38 10.74 13.35
C PHE A 64 -6.11 9.90 13.22
N THR A 65 -6.03 8.85 14.01
CA THR A 65 -4.89 7.91 14.03
C THR A 65 -5.42 6.54 13.64
N ILE A 66 -4.71 5.87 12.72
CA ILE A 66 -4.97 4.48 12.38
C ILE A 66 -3.97 3.63 13.16
N GLU A 67 -4.48 2.80 14.06
CA GLU A 67 -3.66 1.88 14.86
C GLU A 67 -3.12 0.74 14.00
N ALA A 68 -1.94 0.22 14.35
CA ALA A 68 -1.30 -0.86 13.59
C ALA A 68 -2.13 -2.15 13.55
N ASP A 69 -2.78 -2.49 14.67
CA ASP A 69 -3.61 -3.69 14.74
C ASP A 69 -4.93 -3.52 13.97
N GLU A 70 -5.52 -2.34 13.99
CA GLU A 70 -6.72 -2.00 13.21
C GLU A 70 -6.41 -2.04 11.70
N ALA A 71 -5.32 -1.42 11.27
CA ALA A 71 -4.87 -1.47 9.88
C ALA A 71 -4.67 -2.91 9.40
N ARG A 72 -4.05 -3.76 10.23
CA ARG A 72 -3.86 -5.19 9.89
C ARG A 72 -5.18 -5.94 9.80
N ALA A 73 -6.11 -5.70 10.72
CA ALA A 73 -7.41 -6.37 10.73
C ALA A 73 -8.25 -5.98 9.50
N LEU A 74 -8.26 -4.70 9.12
CA LEU A 74 -8.96 -4.21 7.94
C LEU A 74 -8.33 -4.73 6.64
N ASN A 75 -7.00 -4.67 6.52
CA ASN A 75 -6.28 -5.20 5.36
C ASN A 75 -6.46 -6.70 5.13
N GLN A 76 -6.72 -7.49 6.19
CA GLN A 76 -6.97 -8.93 6.04
C GLN A 76 -8.38 -9.23 5.53
N GLN A 77 -9.33 -8.33 5.76
CA GLN A 77 -10.71 -8.47 5.32
C GLN A 77 -10.93 -7.90 3.91
N ASP A 78 -10.01 -7.05 3.45
CA ASP A 78 -10.12 -6.39 2.15
C ASP A 78 -9.66 -7.33 1.01
N VAL A 79 -10.65 -7.82 0.27
CA VAL A 79 -10.46 -8.69 -0.90
C VAL A 79 -9.97 -7.95 -2.15
N THR A 80 -9.92 -6.61 -2.12
CA THR A 80 -9.47 -5.79 -3.24
C THR A 80 -7.96 -5.55 -3.21
N ILE A 81 -7.30 -5.82 -2.09
CA ILE A 81 -5.84 -5.74 -1.97
C ILE A 81 -5.21 -6.87 -2.78
N ASP A 82 -4.52 -6.49 -3.85
CA ASP A 82 -3.79 -7.43 -4.66
C ASP A 82 -2.64 -8.06 -3.85
N THR A 83 -2.73 -9.38 -3.65
CA THR A 83 -1.69 -10.18 -3.00
C THR A 83 -0.88 -10.96 -4.04
N SER A 84 -0.87 -10.52 -5.30
CA SER A 84 -0.20 -11.26 -6.36
C SER A 84 1.30 -11.30 -6.09
N ILE A 85 1.86 -12.51 -6.16
CA ILE A 85 3.30 -12.70 -6.05
C ILE A 85 3.94 -12.13 -7.31
N ASN A 86 4.93 -11.25 -7.14
CA ASN A 86 5.72 -10.76 -8.26
C ASN A 86 6.59 -11.89 -8.83
N TRP A 87 6.04 -12.65 -9.78
CA TRP A 87 6.71 -13.78 -10.42
C TRP A 87 8.03 -13.41 -11.11
N TRP A 88 8.18 -12.17 -11.56
CA TRP A 88 9.45 -11.66 -12.11
C TRP A 88 10.54 -11.58 -11.03
N LEU A 89 10.20 -11.10 -9.83
CA LEU A 89 11.11 -11.09 -8.68
C LEU A 89 11.53 -12.52 -8.32
N VAL A 90 10.59 -13.46 -8.26
CA VAL A 90 10.86 -14.87 -7.95
C VAL A 90 11.81 -15.47 -9.00
N ALA A 91 11.54 -15.25 -10.29
CA ALA A 91 12.40 -15.71 -11.38
C ALA A 91 13.82 -15.13 -11.30
N ALA A 92 13.95 -13.83 -10.98
CA ALA A 92 15.26 -13.19 -10.80
C ALA A 92 16.06 -13.81 -9.64
N VAL A 93 15.41 -14.07 -8.50
CA VAL A 93 16.06 -14.73 -7.35
C VAL A 93 16.52 -16.14 -7.70
N ILE A 94 15.69 -16.92 -8.40
CA ILE A 94 16.05 -18.27 -8.86
C ILE A 94 17.24 -18.22 -9.82
N LEU A 95 17.27 -17.26 -10.76
CA LEU A 95 18.37 -17.09 -11.70
C LEU A 95 19.68 -16.77 -10.98
N ILE A 96 19.65 -15.89 -9.98
CA ILE A 96 20.82 -15.54 -9.17
C ILE A 96 21.36 -16.78 -8.43
N LEU A 97 20.47 -17.57 -7.79
CA LEU A 97 20.86 -18.80 -7.11
C LEU A 97 21.50 -19.81 -8.08
N PHE A 98 20.96 -19.92 -9.31
CA PHE A 98 21.50 -20.80 -10.33
C PHE A 98 22.90 -20.37 -10.81
N LEU A 99 23.11 -19.06 -11.02
CA LEU A 99 24.42 -18.51 -11.38
C LEU A 99 25.46 -18.72 -10.27
N LEU A 100 25.06 -18.56 -9.00
CA LEU A 100 25.94 -18.83 -7.86
C LEU A 100 26.35 -20.31 -7.82
N LEU A 101 25.42 -21.23 -8.06
CA LEU A 101 25.73 -22.66 -8.15
C LEU A 101 26.73 -22.97 -9.27
N ILE A 102 26.57 -22.36 -10.45
CA ILE A 102 27.52 -22.51 -11.56
C ILE A 102 28.90 -21.99 -11.18
N ILE A 103 28.98 -20.81 -10.56
CA ILE A 103 30.24 -20.21 -10.13
C ILE A 103 30.94 -21.12 -9.12
N VAL A 104 30.23 -21.60 -8.09
CA VAL A 104 30.77 -22.54 -7.10
C VAL A 104 31.28 -23.82 -7.76
N TRP A 105 30.50 -24.39 -8.69
CA TRP A 105 30.90 -25.59 -9.43
C TRP A 105 32.18 -25.38 -10.25
N LEU A 106 32.30 -24.24 -10.95
CA LEU A 106 33.50 -23.88 -11.72
C LEU A 106 34.73 -23.70 -10.83
N LEU A 107 34.57 -23.08 -9.65
CA LEU A 107 35.66 -22.90 -8.68
C LEU A 107 36.17 -24.25 -8.14
N ILE A 108 35.26 -25.16 -7.78
CA ILE A 108 35.61 -26.51 -7.33
C ILE A 108 36.33 -27.29 -8.44
N LYS A 109 35.83 -27.21 -9.68
CA LYS A 109 36.47 -27.87 -10.83
C LYS A 109 37.88 -27.35 -11.06
N LYS A 110 38.09 -26.03 -10.97
CA LYS A 110 39.40 -25.40 -11.14
C LYS A 110 40.40 -25.81 -10.05
N GLN A 111 39.98 -25.93 -8.79
CA GLN A 111 40.85 -26.40 -7.72
C GLN A 111 41.25 -27.89 -7.89
N ARG A 112 40.31 -28.75 -8.32
CA ARG A 112 40.61 -30.17 -8.57
C ARG A 112 41.56 -30.40 -9.75
N ALA A 113 41.59 -29.50 -10.72
CA ALA A 113 42.54 -29.57 -11.84
C ALA A 113 43.96 -29.21 -11.39
N LYS A 114 44.12 -28.21 -10.52
CA LYS A 114 45.43 -27.74 -10.06
C LYS A 114 46.14 -28.77 -9.17
N ASN A 115 45.41 -29.47 -8.30
CA ASN A 115 45.98 -30.51 -7.43
C ASN A 115 46.42 -31.79 -8.16
N LYS A 116 46.14 -31.93 -9.47
CA LYS A 116 46.60 -33.08 -10.28
C LYS A 116 47.91 -32.83 -11.02
N GLU A 117 48.37 -31.57 -11.12
CA GLU A 117 49.66 -31.23 -11.74
C GLU A 117 50.82 -31.24 -10.73
N ASP A 118 50.52 -31.21 -9.42
CA ASP A 118 51.51 -31.20 -8.34
C ASP A 118 51.76 -32.60 -7.72
N GLN A 119 51.30 -33.70 -8.35
CA GLN A 119 51.62 -35.10 -7.97
C GLN A 119 52.41 -35.83 -9.04
#